data_AF-A0A920U340-F1
#
_entry.id   AF-A0A920U340-F1
#
_cell.length_a   1.000
_cell.length_b   1.000
_cell.length_c   1.000
_cell.angle_alpha   90.00
_cell.angle_beta   90.00
_cell.angle_gamma   90.00
#
_symmetry.space_group_name_H-M   'P 1'
#
loop_
_entity.id
_entity.type
_entity.pdbx_description
1 polymer ?
#
loop_
_entity_poly.entity_id
_entity_poly.type
_entity_poly.pdbx_seq_one_letter_code
_entity_poly.pdbx_strand_id
1 'polypeptide(L)'
;MDKVVCCYPAPKELIRATLDCTSRVIALTYPRKHLLGEINNMIWNFGFWLFRSDFRGFMHEPRLVQESVEAGGFKCVFIRDSLMWHTQVYVAS
;
A
#
# COMPACT_ATOMS: atom_id res chain seq x y z
N MET A 1 -14.07 -1.00 7.40
CA MET A 1 -13.58 -0.34 6.16
C MET A 1 -12.30 -1.05 5.77
N ASP A 2 -12.36 -1.80 4.69
CA ASP A 2 -11.21 -2.47 4.07
C ASP A 2 -10.30 -1.40 3.47
N LYS A 3 -9.36 -0.87 4.27
CA LYS A 3 -8.49 0.22 3.86
C LYS A 3 -7.40 -0.34 2.95
N VAL A 4 -7.63 -0.27 1.64
CA VAL A 4 -6.66 -0.67 0.63
C VAL A 4 -5.61 0.44 0.49
N VAL A 5 -4.35 0.10 0.77
CA VAL A 5 -3.21 1.04 0.75
C VAL A 5 -3.08 1.77 -0.60
N CYS A 6 -3.37 1.10 -1.72
CA CYS A 6 -3.23 1.66 -3.06
C CYS A 6 -4.31 2.68 -3.48
N CYS A 7 -5.35 2.88 -2.67
CA CYS A 7 -6.42 3.84 -2.96
C CYS A 7 -6.36 5.08 -2.05
N TYR A 8 -5.37 5.15 -1.16
CA TYR A 8 -5.29 6.17 -0.13
C TYR A 8 -4.16 7.16 -0.42
N PRO A 9 -4.41 8.48 -0.42
CA PRO A 9 -3.39 9.48 -0.77
C PRO A 9 -2.28 9.61 0.27
N ALA A 10 -2.57 9.28 1.54
CA ALA A 10 -1.64 9.44 2.67
C ALA A 10 -1.28 8.07 3.30
N PRO A 11 -0.44 7.25 2.67
CA PRO A 11 -0.13 5.89 3.13
C PRO A 11 0.53 5.86 4.51
N LYS A 12 1.32 6.89 4.86
CA LYS A 12 1.98 6.99 6.17
C LYS A 12 0.99 7.13 7.32
N GLU A 13 -0.02 7.98 7.14
CA GLU A 13 -1.07 8.19 8.15
C GLU A 13 -1.93 6.94 8.30
N LEU A 14 -2.23 6.28 7.17
CA LEU A 14 -2.93 5.00 7.17
C LEU A 14 -2.14 3.94 7.96
N ILE A 15 -0.83 3.84 7.73
CA ILE A 15 0.04 2.90 8.44
C ILE A 15 0.08 3.24 9.94
N ARG A 16 0.26 4.51 10.31
CA ARG A 16 0.22 4.95 11.72
C ARG A 16 -1.10 4.56 12.40
N ALA A 17 -2.23 4.87 11.78
CA ALA A 17 -3.52 4.49 12.34
C ALA A 17 -3.70 2.96 12.44
N THR A 18 -3.04 2.19 11.55
CA THR A 18 -3.06 0.73 11.60
C THR A 18 -2.19 0.21 12.75
N LEU A 19 -1.02 0.83 12.98
CA LEU A 19 -0.12 0.54 14.09
C LEU A 19 -0.81 0.77 15.44
N ASP A 20 -1.60 1.83 15.58
CA ASP A 20 -2.38 2.10 16.80
C ASP A 20 -3.48 1.05 17.05
N CYS A 21 -3.89 0.32 16.01
CA CYS A 21 -4.97 -0.66 16.05
C CYS A 21 -4.48 -2.12 16.12
N THR A 22 -3.18 -2.39 16.04
CA THR A 22 -2.61 -3.76 16.02
C THR A 22 -1.39 -3.87 16.92
N SER A 23 -1.29 -4.95 17.67
CA SER A 23 -0.22 -5.16 18.66
C SER A 23 0.69 -6.34 18.36
N ARG A 24 0.48 -7.07 17.26
CA ARG A 24 1.18 -8.34 17.00
C ARG A 24 1.66 -8.53 15.58
N VAL A 25 0.76 -8.45 14.60
CA VAL A 25 1.06 -8.80 13.21
C VAL A 25 0.40 -7.81 12.26
N ILE A 26 1.13 -7.42 11.22
CA ILE A 26 0.64 -6.60 10.11
C ILE A 26 0.91 -7.37 8.81
N ALA A 27 -0.12 -7.61 8.02
CA ALA A 27 0.01 -8.16 6.67
C ALA A 27 -0.49 -7.12 5.67
N LEU A 28 0.34 -6.78 4.69
CA LEU A 28 0.05 -5.82 3.65
C LEU A 28 0.18 -6.51 2.30
N THR A 29 -0.83 -6.36 1.45
CA THR A 29 -0.77 -6.77 0.04
C THR A 29 -1.20 -5.60 -0.82
N TYR A 30 -0.33 -5.20 -1.74
CA TYR A 30 -0.59 -4.08 -2.65
C TYR A 30 -0.01 -4.38 -4.04
N PRO A 31 -0.50 -3.73 -5.10
CA PRO A 31 0.01 -3.95 -6.44
C PRO A 31 1.51 -3.65 -6.50
N ARG A 32 2.25 -4.53 -7.18
CA ARG A 32 3.69 -4.37 -7.40
C ARG A 32 3.93 -3.12 -8.24
N LYS A 33 4.88 -2.29 -7.82
CA LYS A 33 5.31 -1.13 -8.61
C LYS A 33 6.12 -1.62 -9.82
N HIS A 34 5.53 -1.52 -11.00
CA HIS A 34 6.16 -1.78 -12.29
C HIS A 34 5.72 -0.68 -13.27
N LEU A 35 6.59 -0.27 -14.19
CA LEU A 35 6.34 0.83 -15.14
C LEU A 35 5.01 0.68 -15.90
N LEU A 36 4.67 -0.55 -16.30
CA LEU A 36 3.37 -0.90 -16.91
C LEU A 36 2.19 -0.60 -15.97
N GLY A 37 2.34 -0.84 -14.68
CA GLY A 37 1.35 -0.55 -13.66
C GLY A 37 1.17 0.94 -13.42
N GLU A 38 2.26 1.73 -13.44
CA GLU A 38 2.17 3.19 -13.33
C GLU A 38 1.40 3.79 -14.51
N ILE A 39 1.71 3.34 -15.73
CA ILE A 39 0.99 3.73 -16.95
C ILE A 39 -0.48 3.31 -16.85
N ASN A 40 -0.76 2.08 -16.44
CA ASN A 40 -2.12 1.60 -16.22
C ASN A 40 -2.86 2.46 -15.18
N ASN A 41 -2.22 2.81 -14.07
CA ASN A 41 -2.81 3.67 -13.04
C ASN A 41 -3.13 5.08 -13.57
N MET A 42 -2.27 5.65 -14.41
CA MET A 42 -2.56 6.91 -15.09
C MET A 42 -3.76 6.80 -16.04
N ILE A 43 -3.84 5.73 -16.83
CA ILE A 43 -4.97 5.46 -17.73
C ILE A 43 -6.28 5.33 -16.92
N TRP A 44 -6.26 4.58 -15.83
CA TRP A 44 -7.42 4.43 -14.94
C TRP A 44 -7.83 5.75 -14.29
N ASN A 45 -6.87 6.53 -13.76
CA ASN A 45 -7.16 7.85 -13.19
C ASN A 45 -7.74 8.82 -14.23
N PHE A 46 -7.28 8.76 -15.48
CA PHE A 46 -7.87 9.54 -16.58
C PHE A 46 -9.30 9.08 -16.89
N GLY A 47 -9.54 7.77 -16.92
CA GLY A 47 -10.88 7.20 -17.04
C GLY A 47 -11.80 7.66 -15.92
N PHE A 48 -11.36 7.56 -14.66
CA PHE A 48 -12.15 8.03 -13.50
C PHE A 48 -12.42 9.53 -13.54
N TRP A 49 -11.47 10.34 -14.01
CA TRP A 49 -11.70 11.75 -14.27
C TRP A 49 -12.79 11.98 -15.33
N LEU A 50 -12.75 11.23 -16.44
CA LEU A 50 -13.76 11.31 -17.50
C LEU A 50 -15.16 10.89 -17.01
N PHE A 51 -15.24 9.88 -16.13
CA PHE A 51 -16.49 9.43 -15.51
C PHE A 51 -16.88 10.25 -14.26
N ARG A 52 -16.17 11.35 -13.95
CA ARG A 52 -16.41 12.22 -12.77
C ARG A 52 -16.44 11.45 -11.44
N SER A 53 -15.66 10.38 -11.35
CA SER A 53 -15.47 9.62 -10.12
C SER A 53 -14.39 10.29 -9.26
N ASP A 54 -14.61 10.36 -7.96
CA ASP A 54 -13.62 10.85 -6.98
C ASP A 54 -12.53 9.83 -6.65
N PHE A 55 -12.67 8.60 -7.14
CA PHE A 55 -11.68 7.55 -6.92
C PHE A 55 -10.37 7.87 -7.66
N ARG A 56 -9.25 7.74 -6.95
CA ARG A 56 -7.89 7.87 -7.51
C ARG A 56 -7.04 6.71 -7.03
N GLY A 57 -6.43 6.00 -7.98
CA GLY A 57 -5.42 4.99 -7.69
C GLY A 57 -4.08 5.68 -7.42
N PHE A 58 -3.43 5.28 -6.33
CA PHE A 58 -2.10 5.75 -5.94
C PHE A 58 -1.14 4.55 -5.90
N MET A 59 -0.10 4.60 -6.73
CA MET A 59 1.01 3.64 -6.64
C MET A 59 2.06 4.15 -5.67
N HIS A 60 2.05 3.59 -4.47
CA HIS A 60 3.05 3.91 -3.44
C HIS A 60 4.31 3.09 -3.63
N GLU A 61 5.46 3.68 -3.31
CA GLU A 61 6.71 2.93 -3.31
C GLU A 61 6.72 1.91 -2.16
N PRO A 62 7.04 0.63 -2.44
CA PRO A 62 7.09 -0.40 -1.40
C PRO A 62 8.01 -0.02 -0.23
N ARG A 63 9.10 0.67 -0.54
CA ARG A 63 10.08 1.15 0.44
C ARG A 63 9.48 2.14 1.45
N LEU A 64 8.61 3.04 1.00
CA LEU A 64 7.97 4.03 1.87
C LEU A 64 7.01 3.37 2.86
N VAL A 65 6.29 2.34 2.40
CA VAL A 65 5.42 1.51 3.25
C VAL A 65 6.26 0.77 4.30
N GLN A 66 7.33 0.11 3.87
CA GLN A 66 8.23 -0.62 4.76
C GLN A 66 8.85 0.28 5.83
N GLU A 67 9.46 1.40 5.45
CA GLU A 67 10.08 2.34 6.39
C GLU A 67 9.07 2.87 7.42
N SER A 68 7.81 3.09 7.01
CA SER A 68 6.76 3.56 7.90
C SER A 68 6.31 2.50 8.92
N VAL A 69 6.27 1.23 8.52
CA VAL A 69 5.92 0.11 9.42
C VAL A 69 7.07 -0.19 10.37
N GLU A 70 8.31 -0.17 9.88
CA GLU A 70 9.51 -0.40 10.69
C GLU A 70 9.74 0.70 11.73
N ALA A 71 9.47 1.96 11.37
CA ALA A 71 9.46 3.07 12.33
C ALA A 71 8.43 2.90 13.46
N GLY A 72 7.41 2.06 13.26
CA GLY A 72 6.40 1.69 14.26
C GLY A 72 6.81 0.57 15.20
N GLY A 73 8.05 0.06 15.13
CA GLY A 73 8.53 -1.03 15.99
C GLY A 73 8.18 -2.43 15.49
N PHE A 74 7.86 -2.57 14.21
CA PHE A 74 7.60 -3.87 13.58
C PHE A 74 8.78 -4.29 12.72
N LYS A 75 9.05 -5.60 12.62
CA LYS A 75 10.08 -6.17 11.74
C LYS A 75 9.43 -6.97 10.62
N CYS A 76 9.94 -6.79 9.41
CA CYS A 76 9.51 -7.59 8.26
C CYS A 76 10.01 -9.03 8.42
N VAL A 77 9.09 -10.00 8.41
CA VAL A 77 9.40 -11.44 8.53
C VAL A 77 9.13 -12.20 7.24
N PHE A 78 8.36 -11.61 6.32
CA PHE A 78 8.01 -12.25 5.06
C PHE A 78 7.83 -11.21 3.96
N ILE A 79 8.39 -11.49 2.79
CA ILE A 79 8.18 -10.71 1.56
C ILE A 79 7.94 -11.70 0.42
N ARG A 80 6.92 -11.43 -0.39
CA ARG A 80 6.66 -12.17 -1.62
C ARG A 80 6.21 -11.24 -2.73
N ASP A 81 6.99 -11.25 -3.81
CA ASP A 81 6.59 -10.69 -5.10
C ASP A 81 5.90 -11.76 -5.94
N SER A 82 4.78 -11.37 -6.54
CA SER A 82 4.09 -12.14 -7.57
C SER A 82 3.99 -11.31 -8.85
N LEU A 83 3.24 -11.81 -9.83
CA LEU A 83 3.06 -11.16 -11.14
C LEU A 83 2.41 -9.77 -11.02
N MET A 84 1.45 -9.62 -10.11
CA MET A 84 0.69 -8.37 -9.91
C MET A 84 0.82 -7.83 -8.49
N TRP A 85 1.10 -8.68 -7.50
CA TRP A 85 1.03 -8.32 -6.08
C TRP A 85 2.39 -8.36 -5.41
N HIS A 86 2.60 -7.41 -4.51
CA HIS A 86 3.65 -7.38 -3.52
C HIS A 86 3.01 -7.60 -2.15
N THR A 87 3.43 -8.65 -1.45
CA THR A 87 2.92 -9.00 -0.12
C THR A 87 4.05 -8.95 0.90
N GLN A 88 3.80 -8.32 2.04
CA GLN A 88 4.71 -8.21 3.16
C GLN A 88 4.00 -8.57 4.46
N VAL A 89 4.69 -9.27 5.35
CA VAL A 89 4.21 -9.54 6.72
C VAL A 89 5.24 -9.06 7.72
N TYR A 90 4.74 -8.38 8.74
CA TYR A 90 5.52 -7.80 9.82
C TYR A 90 5.02 -8.30 11.17
N VAL A 91 5.95 -8.44 12.12
CA VAL A 91 5.66 -8.83 13.51
C VAL A 91 6.23 -7.76 14.45
N ALA A 92 5.50 -7.46 15.53
CA ALA A 92 5.97 -6.54 16.56
C ALA A 92 7.32 -7.03 17.13
N SER A 93 8.29 -6.12 17.25
CA SER A 93 9.65 -6.41 17.75
C SER A 93 9.77 -6.35 19.26
#